data_AF-X0SDD3-F1
#
_entry.id   AF-X0SDD3-F1
#
_cell.length_a   1.000
_cell.length_b   1.000
_cell.length_c   1.000
_cell.angle_alpha   90.00
_cell.angle_beta   90.00
_cell.angle_gamma   90.00
#
_symmetry.space_group_name_H-M   'P 1'
#
loop_
_entity.id
_entity.type
_entity.pdbx_description
1 polymer ?
#
loop_
_entity_poly.entity_id
_entity_poly.type
_entity_poly.pdbx_seq_one_letter_code
_entity_poly.pdbx_strand_id
1 'polypeptide(L)'
;MSIENLTVLIKGGGEMASGVAHRLSRCHFRVCMTEISKPQAVRREVSFCEAVYEGEKTVEGITAKLVDTHEEIPKTWNNNKIPIIVDPDANIK
;
A
#
# COMPACT_ATOMS: atom_id res chain seq x y z
N MET A 1 -1.93 22.17 -10.44
CA MET A 1 -1.31 21.11 -9.63
C MET A 1 -0.59 20.19 -10.61
N SER A 2 0.74 20.05 -10.53
CA SER A 2 1.50 19.12 -11.37
C SER A 2 1.23 17.69 -10.90
N ILE A 3 1.14 16.73 -11.83
CA ILE A 3 0.88 15.33 -11.52
C ILE A 3 2.07 14.66 -10.79
N GLU A 4 3.26 15.24 -10.90
CA GLU A 4 4.53 14.70 -10.40
C GLU A 4 4.56 14.58 -8.87
N ASN A 5 3.78 15.40 -8.16
CA ASN A 5 3.70 15.41 -6.70
C ASN A 5 2.39 14.84 -6.16
N LEU A 6 1.57 14.24 -7.02
CA LEU A 6 0.30 13.65 -6.60
C LEU A 6 0.56 12.41 -5.74
N THR A 7 0.08 12.45 -4.50
CA THR A 7 0.04 11.28 -3.61
C THR A 7 -1.33 10.63 -3.75
N VAL A 8 -1.36 9.31 -3.91
CA VAL A 8 -2.58 8.53 -4.06
C VAL A 8 -2.76 7.65 -2.83
N LEU A 9 -3.86 7.86 -2.11
CA LEU A 9 -4.28 7.00 -1.01
C LEU A 9 -5.31 5.99 -1.53
N ILE A 10 -5.11 4.71 -1.26
CA ILE A 10 -6.03 3.63 -1.60
C ILE A 10 -6.56 3.03 -0.30
N LYS A 11 -7.88 3.01 -0.15
CA LYS A 11 -8.51 2.30 0.97
C LYS A 11 -8.61 0.82 0.64
N GLY A 12 -7.95 0.00 1.45
CA GLY A 12 -7.87 -1.45 1.32
C GLY A 12 -6.62 -1.92 0.57
N GLY A 13 -6.23 -3.17 0.81
CA GLY A 13 -5.09 -3.86 0.23
C GLY A 13 -5.41 -5.24 -0.34
N GLY A 14 -6.69 -5.59 -0.49
CA GLY A 14 -7.13 -6.83 -1.17
C GLY A 14 -6.77 -6.87 -2.66
N GLU A 15 -7.19 -7.92 -3.38
CA GLU A 15 -6.70 -8.19 -4.75
C GLU A 15 -6.99 -7.06 -5.75
N MET A 16 -8.15 -6.41 -5.67
CA MET A 16 -8.51 -5.31 -6.57
C MET A 16 -7.69 -4.05 -6.28
N ALA A 17 -7.57 -3.67 -5.01
CA ALA A 17 -6.77 -2.54 -4.58
C ALA A 17 -5.28 -2.74 -4.94
N SER A 18 -4.79 -3.97 -4.77
CA SER A 18 -3.41 -4.34 -5.10
C SER A 18 -3.10 -4.19 -6.58
N GLY A 19 -4.03 -4.56 -7.48
CA GLY A 19 -3.86 -4.33 -8.92
C GLY A 19 -3.75 -2.84 -9.27
N VAL A 20 -4.57 -1.99 -8.65
CA VAL A 20 -4.52 -0.53 -8.82
C VAL A 20 -3.20 0.02 -8.29
N ALA A 21 -2.83 -0.33 -7.06
CA ALA A 21 -1.60 0.11 -6.39
C ALA A 21 -0.35 -0.31 -7.19
N HIS A 22 -0.32 -1.55 -7.67
CA HIS A 22 0.74 -2.09 -8.51
C HIS A 22 0.89 -1.26 -9.80
N ARG A 23 -0.20 -0.99 -10.52
CA ARG A 23 -0.15 -0.21 -11.76
C ARG A 23 0.34 1.22 -11.52
N LEU A 24 -0.16 1.89 -10.48
CA LEU A 24 0.24 3.25 -10.15
C LEU A 24 1.70 3.34 -9.69
N SER A 25 2.15 2.39 -8.87
CA SER A 25 3.55 2.30 -8.44
C SER A 25 4.50 2.08 -9.62
N ARG A 26 4.14 1.22 -10.59
CA ARG A 26 4.87 1.05 -11.86
C ARG A 26 4.94 2.32 -12.70
N CYS A 27 3.98 3.23 -12.54
CA CYS A 27 3.98 4.56 -13.15
C CYS A 27 4.70 5.62 -12.31
N HIS A 28 5.39 5.23 -11.23
CA HIS A 28 6.16 6.09 -10.31
C HIS A 28 5.30 7.07 -9.48
N PHE A 29 4.00 6.80 -9.32
CA PHE A 29 3.18 7.54 -8.36
C PHE A 29 3.55 7.16 -6.93
N ARG A 30 3.44 8.12 -6.01
CA ARG A 30 3.50 7.88 -4.57
C ARG A 30 2.17 7.31 -4.10
N VAL A 31 2.11 6.01 -3.93
CA VAL A 31 0.91 5.28 -3.49
C VAL A 31 1.05 4.88 -2.04
N CYS A 32 0.03 5.13 -1.22
CA CYS A 32 -0.11 4.57 0.12
C CYS A 32 -1.43 3.83 0.22
N MET A 33 -1.48 2.76 1.01
CA MET A 33 -2.70 2.01 1.27
C MET A 33 -3.06 2.07 2.76
N THR A 34 -4.36 2.06 3.06
CA THR A 34 -4.86 1.81 4.41
C THR A 34 -5.54 0.46 4.47
N GLU A 35 -5.54 -0.18 5.64
CA GLU A 35 -6.22 -1.47 5.81
C GLU A 35 -6.68 -1.69 7.25
N ILE A 36 -7.66 -2.58 7.47
CA ILE A 36 -8.03 -3.04 8.82
C ILE A 36 -6.93 -3.95 9.38
N SER A 37 -6.92 -4.18 10.70
CA SER A 37 -5.88 -5.01 11.36
C SER A 37 -5.92 -6.50 10.99
N LYS A 38 -7.01 -6.97 10.39
CA LYS A 38 -7.23 -8.36 9.98
C LYS A 38 -7.87 -8.39 8.58
N PRO A 39 -7.12 -8.01 7.53
CA PRO A 39 -7.68 -7.94 6.19
C PRO A 39 -8.14 -9.30 5.68
N GLN A 40 -9.15 -9.26 4.81
CA GLN A 40 -9.66 -10.41 4.09
C GLN A 40 -9.32 -10.28 2.62
N ALA A 41 -8.74 -11.34 2.05
CA ALA A 41 -8.51 -11.47 0.63
C ALA A 41 -8.82 -12.90 0.20
N VAL A 42 -9.49 -13.04 -0.94
CA VAL A 42 -9.72 -14.37 -1.54
C VAL A 42 -8.43 -14.87 -2.17
N ARG A 43 -7.71 -13.98 -2.86
CA ARG A 43 -6.44 -14.30 -3.54
C ARG A 43 -5.25 -13.67 -2.84
N ARG A 44 -4.80 -14.29 -1.75
CA ARG A 44 -3.73 -13.77 -0.87
C ARG A 44 -2.38 -13.56 -1.56
N GLU A 45 -1.97 -14.46 -2.45
CA GLU A 45 -0.66 -14.35 -3.12
C GLU A 45 -0.50 -13.08 -3.98
N VAL A 46 -1.60 -12.49 -4.43
CA VAL A 46 -1.62 -11.26 -5.24
C VAL A 46 -2.16 -10.05 -4.47
N SER A 47 -2.34 -10.18 -3.15
CA SER A 47 -2.91 -9.14 -2.31
C SER A 47 -1.85 -8.57 -1.37
N PHE A 48 -1.60 -7.27 -1.49
CA PHE A 48 -0.66 -6.55 -0.65
C PHE A 48 -1.10 -6.48 0.82
N CYS A 49 -2.37 -6.75 1.14
CA CYS A 49 -2.83 -6.83 2.51
C CYS A 49 -2.12 -7.91 3.35
N GLU A 50 -1.48 -8.90 2.72
CA GLU A 50 -0.66 -9.87 3.46
C GLU A 50 0.52 -9.20 4.19
N ALA A 51 0.98 -8.03 3.74
CA ALA A 51 1.98 -7.25 4.46
C ALA A 51 1.51 -6.82 5.86
N VAL A 52 0.19 -6.74 6.13
CA VAL A 52 -0.33 -6.49 7.48
C VAL A 52 0.00 -7.64 8.44
N TYR A 53 0.11 -8.86 7.91
CA TYR A 53 0.45 -10.05 8.70
C TYR A 53 1.96 -10.33 8.71
N GLU A 54 2.61 -10.17 7.56
CA GLU A 54 4.00 -10.61 7.31
C GLU A 54 5.02 -9.46 7.42
N GLY A 55 4.56 -8.22 7.60
CA GLY A 55 5.38 -7.01 7.58
C GLY A 55 5.67 -6.50 6.17
N GLU A 56 5.85 -7.38 5.19
CA GLU A 56 6.00 -7.04 3.77
C GLU A 56 5.35 -8.10 2.88
N LYS A 57 4.87 -7.70 1.68
CA LYS A 57 4.41 -8.62 0.63
C LYS A 57 4.88 -8.14 -0.72
N THR A 58 5.53 -9.01 -1.49
CA THR A 58 5.93 -8.73 -2.87
C THR A 58 5.00 -9.40 -3.86
N VAL A 59 4.51 -8.64 -4.83
CA VAL A 59 3.69 -9.11 -5.96
C VAL A 59 4.33 -8.56 -7.24
N GLU A 60 4.74 -9.45 -8.15
CA GLU A 60 5.32 -9.10 -9.46
C GLU A 60 6.46 -8.06 -9.41
N GLY A 61 7.30 -8.14 -8.36
CA GLY A 61 8.46 -7.25 -8.17
C GLY A 61 8.15 -5.91 -7.48
N ILE A 62 6.89 -5.62 -7.16
CA ILE A 62 6.51 -4.51 -6.29
C ILE A 62 6.28 -5.01 -4.87
N THR A 63 6.84 -4.30 -3.89
CA THR A 63 6.72 -4.69 -2.48
C THR A 63 5.86 -3.69 -1.73
N ALA A 64 4.82 -4.17 -1.06
CA ALA A 64 4.12 -3.42 -0.03
C ALA A 64 4.74 -3.69 1.34
N LYS A 65 4.81 -2.66 2.19
CA LYS A 65 5.42 -2.72 3.52
C LYS A 65 4.48 -2.12 4.56
N LEU A 66 4.21 -2.86 5.63
CA LEU A 66 3.52 -2.35 6.80
C LEU A 66 4.37 -1.28 7.48
N VAL A 67 3.74 -0.15 7.76
CA VAL A 67 4.33 0.96 8.52
C VAL A 67 3.45 1.27 9.73
N ASP A 68 4.09 1.59 10.85
CA ASP A 68 3.39 1.90 12.10
C ASP A 68 3.07 3.39 12.23
N THR A 69 3.83 4.26 11.55
CA THR A 69 3.69 5.71 11.66
C THR A 69 3.75 6.42 10.31
N HIS A 70 3.20 7.64 10.27
CA HIS A 70 3.16 8.45 9.05
C HIS A 70 4.55 8.89 8.58
N GLU A 71 5.49 9.04 9.51
CA GLU A 71 6.87 9.45 9.24
C GLU A 71 7.65 8.37 8.46
N GLU A 72 7.18 7.12 8.46
CA GLU A 72 7.78 6.02 7.72
C GLU A 72 7.31 5.96 6.25
N ILE A 73 6.19 6.60 5.91
CA ILE A 73 5.62 6.60 4.56
C ILE A 73 6.64 7.16 3.55
N PRO A 74 7.25 8.36 3.75
CA PRO A 74 8.22 8.89 2.79
C PRO A 74 9.47 8.01 2.66
N LYS A 75 9.92 7.41 3.77
CA LYS A 75 11.08 6.50 3.76
C LYS A 75 10.78 5.24 2.94
N THR A 76 9.57 4.72 3.05
CA THR A 76 9.12 3.54 2.31
C THR A 76 9.04 3.82 0.81
N TRP A 77 8.51 4.98 0.40
CA TRP A 77 8.54 5.39 -1.00
C TRP A 77 9.95 5.55 -1.56
N ASN A 78 10.88 6.15 -0.79
CA ASN A 78 12.28 6.30 -1.22
C ASN A 78 12.98 4.95 -1.42
N ASN A 79 12.46 3.88 -0.80
CA ASN A 79 12.93 2.51 -1.00
C ASN A 79 12.16 1.76 -2.12
N ASN A 80 11.39 2.47 -2.95
CA ASN A 80 10.54 1.92 -4.02
C ASN A 80 9.52 0.88 -3.53
N LYS A 81 8.99 1.06 -2.32
CA LYS A 81 7.94 0.22 -1.73
C LYS A 81 6.63 1.00 -1.56
N ILE A 82 5.52 0.27 -1.49
CA ILE A 82 4.19 0.82 -1.20
C ILE A 82 3.94 0.72 0.31
N PRO A 83 3.88 1.82 1.07
CA PRO A 83 3.48 1.79 2.47
C PRO A 83 2.02 1.38 2.61
N ILE A 84 1.75 0.46 3.53
CA ILE A 84 0.41 0.11 4.01
C ILE A 84 0.35 0.39 5.53
N ILE A 85 -0.72 1.04 5.98
CA ILE A 85 -0.91 1.38 7.40
C ILE A 85 -2.25 0.82 7.89
N VAL A 86 -2.27 0.33 9.13
CA VAL A 86 -3.50 -0.16 9.74
C VAL A 86 -4.33 1.04 10.21
N ASP A 87 -5.48 1.25 9.59
CA ASP A 87 -6.43 2.33 9.86
C ASP A 87 -7.87 1.79 9.70
N PRO A 88 -8.39 1.07 10.71
CA PRO A 88 -9.66 0.37 10.59
C PRO A 88 -10.86 1.29 10.31
N ASP A 89 -10.77 2.54 10.78
CA ASP A 89 -11.83 3.54 10.66
C ASP A 89 -11.67 4.45 9.44
N ALA A 90 -10.61 4.27 8.64
CA ALA A 90 -10.29 5.09 7.47
C ALA A 90 -10.22 6.60 7.77
N ASN A 91 -9.55 6.97 8.86
CA ASN A 91 -9.37 8.35 9.28
C ASN A 91 -8.23 9.08 8.56
N ILE A 92 -7.29 8.34 7.96
CA ILE A 92 -6.16 8.90 7.20
C ILE A 92 -6.67 9.45 5.86
N LYS A 93 -6.20 10.65 5.47
CA LYS A 93 -6.64 11.39 4.27
C LYS A 93 -5.47 12.06 3.57
#